data_AF-A0A534R8K2-F1
#
_entry.id   AF-A0A534R8K2-F1
#
_cell.length_a   1.000
_cell.length_b   1.000
_cell.length_c   1.000
_cell.angle_alpha   90.00
_cell.angle_beta   90.00
_cell.angle_gamma   90.00
#
_symmetry.space_group_name_H-M   'P 1'
#
loop_
_entity.id
_entity.type
_entity.pdbx_description
1 polymer ?
#
loop_
_entity_poly.entity_id
_entity_poly.type
_entity_poly.pdbx_seq_one_letter_code
_entity_poly.pdbx_strand_id
1 'polypeptide(L)'
;MTMLAPHQARRIRPVGASEGAWRPVDAQALDTKQLYRCFPAPGLAVDVVFREAGLSEEVAFGPLLRDGAALVARLRAAVAAAGDGTIVTVAVDGETYGHHHPFGEMALAFALSTLAADREITLAGPATFRVRHPPTLEVEIAQGTSWSCPHGVERWREDCGCGVGPPASHAWRAPLRQAIDWLRDELADLYTVRGGEVLRDPWGARDRYIDCLLDGRVAEFLAAEGAGDLSASAVLQARRALELARHALFMQTSCGWFFDELTGVEPVLVLRHAARAIELARNLGRDYENGLVARLAPARSNLAGRENGADLYRRVVLRARATPGRVAATAAMMQLIGHPPEVPGYTVRFSGRPAAERFVADAEVTEGATGAVATVPVVAERPPRGAVVCRVGEARFELADLFGGQRERALAALEEQAATAGDTRRTALVGVRPLVDQLLVAECPLPAGLAELLGWEGAEQIAAALDQAAPLAPLVPGVAELRRKGASFPAEWLARRLAAALETRLATLPEAAGEALLVLDLAAAAGVRLDLGPAQVQAFAVLRQDSPGGPTLAALRERLGIAPVTTAHS
;
A
#
# COMPACT_ATOMS: atom_id res chain seq x y z
N MET A 1 -25.06 10.78 15.03
CA MET A 1 -25.69 10.46 13.73
C MET A 1 -24.73 9.57 12.96
N THR A 2 -25.21 8.61 12.19
CA THR A 2 -24.39 7.67 11.43
C THR A 2 -25.03 7.36 10.08
N MET A 3 -24.25 6.81 9.16
CA MET A 3 -24.69 6.40 7.83
C MET A 3 -24.49 4.89 7.67
N LEU A 4 -25.48 4.19 7.13
CA LEU A 4 -25.46 2.73 6.95
C LEU A 4 -25.92 2.31 5.55
N ALA A 5 -25.66 1.06 5.19
CA ALA A 5 -26.23 0.43 4.00
C ALA A 5 -27.63 -0.13 4.29
N PRO A 6 -28.57 -0.12 3.32
CA PRO A 6 -29.97 -0.48 3.56
C PRO A 6 -30.18 -1.88 4.14
N HIS A 7 -29.39 -2.87 3.72
CA HIS A 7 -29.48 -4.25 4.24
C HIS A 7 -29.12 -4.39 5.73
N GLN A 8 -28.56 -3.35 6.35
CA GLN A 8 -28.24 -3.36 7.77
C GLN A 8 -29.47 -3.08 8.66
N ALA A 9 -30.58 -2.60 8.09
CA ALA A 9 -31.84 -2.47 8.80
C ALA A 9 -32.53 -3.84 8.94
N ARG A 10 -32.95 -4.21 10.15
CA ARG A 10 -33.69 -5.46 10.42
C ARG A 10 -35.20 -5.25 10.40
N ARG A 11 -35.66 -4.21 11.10
CA ARG A 11 -37.08 -3.87 11.25
C ARG A 11 -37.23 -2.39 11.59
N ILE A 12 -38.38 -1.82 11.28
CA ILE A 12 -38.73 -0.43 11.57
C ILE A 12 -40.11 -0.33 12.24
N ARG A 13 -40.33 0.73 13.02
CA ARG A 13 -41.65 1.08 13.59
C ARG A 13 -41.77 2.60 13.74
N PRO A 14 -42.97 3.17 13.94
CA PRO A 14 -43.09 4.56 14.39
C PRO A 14 -42.40 4.76 15.75
N VAL A 15 -41.71 5.88 15.94
CA VAL A 15 -41.05 6.19 17.21
C VAL A 15 -42.08 6.21 18.35
N GLY A 16 -41.78 5.50 19.44
CA GLY A 16 -42.66 5.40 20.61
C GLY A 16 -43.82 4.40 20.46
N ALA A 17 -43.93 3.71 19.32
CA ALA A 17 -44.92 2.65 19.15
C ALA A 17 -44.58 1.39 19.96
N SER A 18 -45.61 0.61 20.27
CA SER A 18 -45.46 -0.66 21.01
C SER A 18 -44.64 -1.71 20.24
N GLU A 19 -44.18 -2.75 20.93
CA GLU A 19 -43.38 -3.84 20.34
C GLU A 19 -44.12 -4.58 19.20
N GLY A 20 -45.45 -4.59 19.19
CA GLY A 20 -46.24 -5.19 18.11
C GLY A 20 -46.21 -4.40 16.79
N ALA A 21 -45.70 -3.16 16.78
CA ALA A 21 -45.69 -2.29 15.59
C ALA A 21 -44.44 -2.48 14.71
N TRP A 22 -43.51 -3.34 15.11
CA TRP A 22 -42.33 -3.63 14.30
C TRP A 22 -42.69 -4.34 13.00
N ARG A 23 -42.20 -3.81 11.88
CA ARG A 23 -42.25 -4.45 10.58
C ARG A 23 -40.83 -4.79 10.10
N PRO A 24 -40.56 -6.04 9.68
CA PRO A 24 -39.28 -6.37 9.05
C PRO A 24 -39.11 -5.59 7.75
N VAL A 25 -37.85 -5.31 7.39
CA VAL A 25 -37.47 -4.64 6.16
C VAL A 25 -36.23 -5.30 5.58
N ASP A 26 -36.04 -5.14 4.28
CA ASP A 26 -34.82 -5.50 3.56
C ASP A 26 -34.28 -4.28 2.79
N ALA A 27 -33.21 -4.49 2.04
CA ALA A 27 -32.56 -3.43 1.27
C ALA A 27 -33.45 -2.79 0.20
N GLN A 28 -34.48 -3.48 -0.30
CA GLN A 28 -35.38 -2.98 -1.33
C GLN A 28 -36.58 -2.25 -0.73
N ALA A 29 -37.09 -2.73 0.42
CA ALA A 29 -38.26 -2.18 1.09
C ALA A 29 -37.95 -0.98 2.00
N LEU A 30 -36.69 -0.80 2.41
CA LEU A 30 -36.29 0.31 3.26
C LEU A 30 -36.21 1.61 2.46
N ASP A 31 -36.95 2.63 2.89
CA ASP A 31 -36.83 3.97 2.32
C ASP A 31 -35.53 4.65 2.82
N THR A 32 -34.61 4.88 1.90
CA THR A 32 -33.30 5.48 2.17
C THR A 32 -33.32 7.01 2.19
N LYS A 33 -34.47 7.63 1.89
CA LYS A 33 -34.59 9.07 1.68
C LYS A 33 -35.03 9.87 2.90
N GLN A 34 -34.96 9.26 4.08
CA GLN A 34 -35.34 9.86 5.37
C GLN A 34 -34.40 9.42 6.49
N LEU A 35 -34.55 10.06 7.66
CA LEU A 35 -33.82 9.69 8.86
C LEU A 35 -34.61 8.67 9.69
N TYR A 36 -33.87 7.77 10.34
CA TYR A 36 -34.38 6.84 11.33
C TYR A 36 -33.72 7.08 12.67
N ARG A 37 -34.38 6.69 13.76
CA ARG A 37 -33.80 6.67 15.10
C ARG A 37 -33.45 5.24 15.51
N CYS A 38 -32.21 5.02 15.89
CA CYS A 38 -31.77 3.77 16.50
C CYS A 38 -31.55 3.99 18.01
N PHE A 39 -32.03 3.07 18.84
CA PHE A 39 -31.77 3.05 20.28
C PHE A 39 -30.86 1.87 20.61
N PRO A 40 -29.52 2.02 20.50
CA PRO A 40 -28.59 0.93 20.76
C PRO A 40 -28.57 0.47 22.23
N ALA A 41 -28.96 1.34 23.16
CA ALA A 41 -29.09 1.05 24.58
C ALA A 41 -30.16 1.96 25.21
N PRO A 42 -30.72 1.61 26.38
CA PRO A 42 -31.65 2.47 27.11
C PRO A 42 -31.06 3.87 27.34
N GLY A 43 -31.81 4.91 26.97
CA GLY A 43 -31.38 6.31 27.13
C GLY A 43 -30.36 6.80 26.08
N LEU A 44 -29.87 5.93 25.19
CA LEU A 44 -28.96 6.31 24.10
C LEU A 44 -29.70 6.25 22.76
N ALA A 45 -29.68 7.36 22.02
CA ALA A 45 -30.28 7.44 20.69
C ALA A 45 -29.26 7.92 19.65
N VAL A 46 -29.24 7.27 18.50
CA VAL A 46 -28.41 7.64 17.35
C VAL A 46 -29.29 7.74 16.12
N ASP A 47 -29.22 8.88 15.44
CA ASP A 47 -29.91 9.06 14.16
C ASP A 47 -29.13 8.38 13.04
N VAL A 48 -29.85 7.68 12.18
CA VAL A 48 -29.33 6.88 11.08
C VAL A 48 -29.89 7.41 9.78
N VAL A 49 -29.02 7.57 8.78
CA VAL A 49 -29.42 7.73 7.37
C VAL A 49 -28.87 6.55 6.58
N PHE A 50 -29.65 6.06 5.62
CA PHE A 50 -29.21 4.97 4.76
C PHE A 50 -28.76 5.52 3.41
N ARG A 51 -27.60 5.09 2.92
CA ARG A 51 -27.09 5.51 1.60
C ARG A 51 -28.01 5.01 0.50
N GLU A 52 -28.17 5.79 -0.57
CA GLU A 52 -28.79 5.33 -1.80
C GLU A 52 -27.82 4.37 -2.49
N ALA A 53 -28.20 3.09 -2.53
CA ALA A 53 -27.31 2.01 -2.88
C ALA A 53 -26.84 2.10 -4.34
N GLY A 54 -27.79 2.31 -5.26
CA GLY A 54 -27.52 2.35 -6.70
C GLY A 54 -26.67 3.55 -7.09
N LEU A 55 -27.03 4.74 -6.62
CA LEU A 55 -26.27 5.95 -6.90
C LEU A 55 -24.85 5.90 -6.32
N SER A 56 -24.67 5.34 -5.13
CA SER A 56 -23.31 5.17 -4.59
C SER A 56 -22.48 4.19 -5.43
N GLU A 57 -23.09 3.14 -5.96
CA GLU A 57 -22.41 2.20 -6.86
C GLU A 57 -22.06 2.85 -8.22
N GLU A 58 -22.98 3.64 -8.79
CA GLU A 58 -22.75 4.40 -10.02
C GLU A 58 -21.60 5.42 -9.86
N VAL A 59 -21.46 6.04 -8.68
CA VAL A 59 -20.36 6.95 -8.36
C VAL A 59 -19.05 6.19 -8.14
N ALA A 60 -19.07 5.10 -7.38
CA ALA A 60 -17.86 4.35 -7.01
C ALA A 60 -17.27 3.56 -8.18
N PHE A 61 -18.11 2.90 -8.98
CA PHE A 61 -17.69 1.92 -9.99
C PHE A 61 -18.20 2.22 -11.40
N GLY A 62 -19.16 3.15 -11.54
CA GLY A 62 -19.72 3.55 -12.82
C GLY A 62 -18.95 4.70 -13.51
N PRO A 63 -19.39 5.13 -14.70
CA PRO A 63 -18.76 6.21 -15.46
C PRO A 63 -19.19 7.62 -14.98
N LEU A 64 -19.99 7.73 -13.92
CA LEU A 64 -20.70 8.96 -13.57
C LEU A 64 -19.76 10.13 -13.25
N LEU A 65 -18.55 9.85 -12.75
CA LEU A 65 -17.54 10.86 -12.44
C LEU A 65 -16.71 11.34 -13.64
N ARG A 66 -16.95 10.82 -14.84
CA ARG A 66 -16.28 11.30 -16.07
C ARG A 66 -16.85 12.63 -16.57
N ASP A 67 -18.05 13.00 -16.12
CA ASP A 67 -18.74 14.21 -16.54
C ASP A 67 -19.57 14.80 -15.39
N GLY A 68 -19.19 16.00 -14.95
CA GLY A 68 -19.90 16.72 -13.89
C GLY A 68 -21.36 17.05 -14.23
N ALA A 69 -21.69 17.30 -15.50
CA ALA A 69 -23.07 17.58 -15.90
C ALA A 69 -23.95 16.33 -15.80
N ALA A 70 -23.42 15.16 -16.16
CA ALA A 70 -24.09 13.88 -15.98
C ALA A 70 -24.35 13.58 -14.48
N LEU A 71 -23.35 13.84 -13.63
CA LEU A 71 -23.49 13.72 -12.18
C LEU A 71 -24.60 14.65 -11.63
N VAL A 72 -24.62 15.93 -12.04
CA VAL A 72 -25.69 16.88 -11.66
C VAL A 72 -27.06 16.36 -12.06
N ALA A 73 -27.23 15.95 -13.33
CA ALA A 73 -28.51 15.46 -13.84
C ALA A 73 -29.00 14.25 -13.04
N ARG A 74 -28.10 13.30 -12.75
CA ARG A 74 -28.42 12.09 -11.98
C ARG A 74 -28.78 12.37 -10.52
N LEU A 75 -28.07 13.29 -9.87
CA LEU A 75 -28.36 13.71 -8.50
C LEU A 75 -29.69 14.46 -8.40
N ARG A 76 -29.94 15.40 -9.32
CA ARG A 76 -31.21 16.13 -9.40
C ARG A 76 -32.38 15.19 -9.63
N ALA A 77 -32.25 14.22 -10.53
CA ALA A 77 -33.29 13.22 -10.75
C ALA A 77 -33.59 12.40 -9.49
N ALA A 78 -32.56 12.02 -8.72
CA ALA A 78 -32.73 11.26 -7.48
C ALA A 78 -33.52 12.02 -6.40
N VAL A 79 -33.27 13.33 -6.28
CA VAL A 79 -33.94 14.23 -5.34
C VAL A 79 -35.35 14.58 -5.82
N ALA A 80 -35.53 14.91 -7.10
CA ALA A 80 -36.84 15.25 -7.66
C ALA A 80 -37.86 14.10 -7.52
N ALA A 81 -37.41 12.85 -7.69
CA ALA A 81 -38.25 11.66 -7.47
C ALA A 81 -38.62 11.43 -5.99
N ALA A 82 -38.06 12.18 -5.06
CA ALA A 82 -38.26 12.02 -3.62
C ALA A 82 -39.26 13.04 -3.03
N GLY A 83 -39.29 14.26 -3.58
CA GLY A 83 -40.16 15.35 -3.11
C GLY A 83 -39.62 16.09 -1.88
N ASP A 84 -40.40 17.06 -1.40
CA ASP A 84 -40.02 17.92 -0.27
C ASP A 84 -39.85 17.13 1.03
N GLY A 85 -38.86 17.51 1.83
CA GLY A 85 -38.58 16.88 3.12
C GLY A 85 -37.92 15.50 3.02
N THR A 86 -37.18 15.26 1.95
CA THR A 86 -36.37 14.05 1.74
C THR A 86 -34.88 14.39 1.65
N ILE A 87 -34.04 13.40 1.92
CA ILE A 87 -32.58 13.50 1.80
C ILE A 87 -32.06 12.33 0.97
N VAL A 88 -31.33 12.62 -0.11
CA VAL A 88 -30.59 11.57 -0.84
C VAL A 88 -29.15 11.61 -0.38
N THR A 89 -28.62 10.47 0.07
CA THR A 89 -27.23 10.38 0.54
C THR A 89 -26.43 9.40 -0.31
N VAL A 90 -25.22 9.81 -0.66
CA VAL A 90 -24.23 9.00 -1.38
C VAL A 90 -23.08 8.74 -0.43
N ALA A 91 -22.64 7.49 -0.35
CA ALA A 91 -21.51 7.10 0.49
C ALA A 91 -20.52 6.28 -0.33
N VAL A 92 -19.33 6.82 -0.52
CA VAL A 92 -18.21 6.20 -1.23
C VAL A 92 -16.91 6.57 -0.51
N ASP A 93 -15.86 5.79 -0.71
CA ASP A 93 -14.52 6.12 -0.21
C ASP A 93 -14.01 7.43 -0.85
N GLY A 94 -13.27 8.24 -0.10
CA GLY A 94 -12.80 9.55 -0.57
C GLY A 94 -11.86 9.45 -1.77
N GLU A 95 -11.09 8.37 -1.81
CA GLU A 95 -10.19 7.95 -2.88
C GLU A 95 -10.92 7.75 -4.22
N THR A 96 -12.25 7.57 -4.20
CA THR A 96 -13.09 7.56 -5.41
C THR A 96 -12.87 8.83 -6.25
N TYR A 97 -12.67 9.98 -5.60
CA TYR A 97 -12.50 11.28 -6.26
C TYR A 97 -11.02 11.57 -6.51
N GLY A 98 -10.49 11.09 -7.65
CA GLY A 98 -9.14 11.40 -8.13
C GLY A 98 -8.19 10.20 -8.17
N HIS A 99 -8.28 9.28 -7.20
CA HIS A 99 -7.42 8.09 -7.19
C HIS A 99 -8.03 6.93 -8.00
N HIS A 100 -9.28 6.53 -7.70
CA HIS A 100 -9.95 5.47 -8.47
C HIS A 100 -10.49 5.99 -9.81
N HIS A 101 -10.98 7.24 -9.83
CA HIS A 101 -11.41 7.93 -11.05
C HIS A 101 -10.51 9.15 -11.27
N PRO A 102 -9.56 9.11 -12.20
CA PRO A 102 -8.74 10.27 -12.55
C PRO A 102 -9.63 11.47 -12.88
N PHE A 103 -9.36 12.61 -12.23
CA PHE A 103 -10.14 13.86 -12.35
C PHE A 103 -11.58 13.78 -11.82
N GLY A 104 -11.95 12.74 -11.09
CA GLY A 104 -13.30 12.60 -10.50
C GLY A 104 -13.62 13.71 -9.49
N GLU A 105 -12.61 14.28 -8.83
CA GLU A 105 -12.73 15.45 -7.96
C GLU A 105 -13.20 16.70 -8.72
N MET A 106 -12.85 16.84 -10.01
CA MET A 106 -13.32 17.94 -10.86
C MET A 106 -14.81 17.80 -11.16
N ALA A 107 -15.28 16.59 -11.46
CA ALA A 107 -16.70 16.32 -11.67
C ALA A 107 -17.52 16.59 -10.41
N LEU A 108 -17.01 16.19 -9.23
CA LEU A 108 -17.65 16.50 -7.95
C LEU A 108 -17.69 18.01 -7.69
N ALA A 109 -16.58 18.72 -7.88
CA ALA A 109 -16.52 20.17 -7.69
C ALA A 109 -17.49 20.91 -8.61
N PHE A 110 -17.57 20.52 -9.89
CA PHE A 110 -18.55 21.04 -10.84
C PHE A 110 -19.99 20.82 -10.36
N ALA A 111 -20.29 19.59 -9.92
CA ALA A 111 -21.63 19.24 -9.47
C ALA A 111 -22.06 20.00 -8.22
N LEU A 112 -21.18 20.10 -7.22
CA LEU A 112 -21.45 20.89 -6.01
C LEU A 112 -21.68 22.36 -6.33
N SER A 113 -20.86 22.95 -7.21
CA SER A 113 -21.01 24.35 -7.64
C SER A 113 -22.35 24.59 -8.35
N THR A 114 -22.72 23.69 -9.27
CA THR A 114 -23.96 23.82 -10.05
C THR A 114 -25.20 23.59 -9.18
N LEU A 115 -25.18 22.57 -8.30
CA LEU A 115 -26.29 22.26 -7.40
C LEU A 115 -26.45 23.32 -6.29
N ALA A 116 -25.37 23.99 -5.87
CA ALA A 116 -25.45 25.10 -4.91
C ALA A 116 -26.19 26.33 -5.48
N ALA A 117 -26.19 26.51 -6.79
CA ALA A 117 -26.93 27.57 -7.48
C ALA A 117 -28.38 27.18 -7.82
N ASP A 118 -28.73 25.90 -7.69
CA ASP A 118 -30.08 25.40 -7.96
C ASP A 118 -31.01 25.72 -6.79
N ARG A 119 -32.12 26.43 -7.06
CA ARG A 119 -33.08 26.84 -6.02
C ARG A 119 -33.98 25.71 -5.55
N GLU A 120 -34.06 24.62 -6.31
CA GLU A 120 -34.89 23.46 -5.98
C GLU A 120 -34.12 22.39 -5.18
N ILE A 121 -32.80 22.57 -5.01
CA ILE A 121 -31.94 21.61 -4.33
C ILE A 121 -31.24 22.30 -3.17
N THR A 122 -31.19 21.62 -2.02
CA THR A 122 -30.42 22.08 -0.88
C THR A 122 -29.25 21.11 -0.63
N LEU A 123 -28.02 21.60 -0.77
CA LEU A 123 -26.84 20.87 -0.30
C LEU A 123 -26.77 20.98 1.23
N ALA A 124 -27.06 19.89 1.93
CA ALA A 124 -27.04 19.85 3.38
C ALA A 124 -26.49 18.51 3.88
N GLY A 125 -25.70 18.58 4.97
CA GLY A 125 -25.36 17.40 5.75
C GLY A 125 -26.59 16.87 6.50
N PRO A 126 -26.65 15.58 6.84
CA PRO A 126 -27.85 15.01 7.46
C PRO A 126 -28.16 15.59 8.85
N ALA A 127 -27.17 16.18 9.53
CA ALA A 127 -27.37 16.89 10.80
C ALA A 127 -28.20 18.17 10.64
N THR A 128 -27.96 18.93 9.56
CA THR A 128 -28.74 20.13 9.21
C THR A 128 -30.15 19.75 8.76
N PHE A 129 -30.27 18.68 7.96
CA PHE A 129 -31.56 18.14 7.52
C PHE A 129 -32.44 17.72 8.71
N ARG A 130 -31.85 17.03 9.70
CA ARG A 130 -32.53 16.58 10.92
C ARG A 130 -33.26 17.68 11.68
N VAL A 131 -32.72 18.90 11.71
CA VAL A 131 -33.32 20.03 12.44
C VAL A 131 -34.72 20.35 11.91
N ARG A 132 -34.92 20.23 10.58
CA ARG A 132 -36.21 20.47 9.92
C ARG A 132 -37.05 19.21 9.78
N HIS A 133 -36.38 18.06 9.67
CA HIS A 133 -37.01 16.76 9.44
C HIS A 133 -36.51 15.73 10.45
N PRO A 134 -36.96 15.80 11.72
CA PRO A 134 -36.58 14.83 12.74
C PRO A 134 -37.12 13.43 12.38
N PRO A 135 -36.40 12.34 12.75
CA PRO A 135 -36.83 10.99 12.43
C PRO A 135 -38.15 10.64 13.12
N THR A 136 -39.11 10.16 12.33
CA THR A 136 -40.43 9.69 12.79
C THR A 136 -40.50 8.18 12.93
N LEU A 137 -39.51 7.47 12.35
CA LEU A 137 -39.38 6.03 12.41
C LEU A 137 -38.17 5.63 13.27
N GLU A 138 -38.36 4.58 14.04
CA GLU A 138 -37.33 3.84 14.73
C GLU A 138 -36.84 2.69 13.84
N VAL A 139 -35.54 2.41 13.89
CA VAL A 139 -34.92 1.28 13.20
C VAL A 139 -34.14 0.41 14.18
N GLU A 140 -34.32 -0.90 14.07
CA GLU A 140 -33.44 -1.89 14.69
C GLU A 140 -32.38 -2.32 13.66
N ILE A 141 -31.10 -2.24 14.05
CA ILE A 141 -29.98 -2.63 13.20
C ILE A 141 -29.66 -4.11 13.40
N ALA A 142 -29.51 -4.83 12.29
CA ALA A 142 -29.00 -6.19 12.28
C ALA A 142 -27.53 -6.20 12.73
N GLN A 143 -27.25 -6.92 13.82
CA GLN A 143 -25.91 -7.02 14.40
C GLN A 143 -24.95 -7.79 13.49
N GLY A 144 -23.66 -7.48 13.58
CA GLY A 144 -22.62 -8.16 12.80
C GLY A 144 -22.68 -7.90 11.29
N THR A 145 -23.46 -6.91 10.84
CA THR A 145 -23.52 -6.49 9.43
C THR A 145 -22.40 -5.51 9.09
N SER A 146 -22.12 -5.36 7.79
CA SER A 146 -21.22 -4.34 7.26
C SER A 146 -21.77 -3.78 5.96
N TRP A 147 -21.29 -2.61 5.54
CA TRP A 147 -21.73 -1.97 4.30
C TRP A 147 -21.14 -2.58 3.00
N SER A 148 -20.08 -3.39 3.12
CA SER A 148 -19.23 -3.83 2.00
C SER A 148 -19.02 -5.36 1.91
N CYS A 149 -19.74 -6.13 2.73
CA CYS A 149 -19.77 -7.59 2.64
C CYS A 149 -21.19 -8.13 2.91
N PRO A 150 -21.74 -8.97 2.02
CA PRO A 150 -23.05 -9.59 2.22
C PRO A 150 -23.05 -10.57 3.41
N HIS A 151 -21.88 -11.09 3.80
CA HIS A 151 -21.69 -11.95 4.97
C HIS A 151 -21.39 -11.14 6.25
N GLY A 152 -21.72 -9.85 6.28
CA GLY A 152 -21.55 -9.02 7.46
C GLY A 152 -20.09 -8.71 7.76
N VAL A 153 -19.63 -8.94 8.98
CA VAL A 153 -18.24 -8.69 9.40
C VAL A 153 -17.29 -9.85 9.10
N GLU A 154 -17.79 -10.94 8.51
CA GLU A 154 -16.99 -12.14 8.27
C GLU A 154 -15.85 -11.91 7.26
N ARG A 155 -15.93 -10.87 6.40
CA ARG A 155 -14.79 -10.43 5.58
C ARG A 155 -13.53 -10.16 6.41
N TRP A 156 -13.65 -9.70 7.66
CA TRP A 156 -12.51 -9.37 8.52
C TRP A 156 -12.17 -10.47 9.53
N ARG A 157 -12.86 -11.61 9.47
CA ARG A 157 -12.75 -12.66 10.50
C ARG A 157 -12.52 -14.05 9.92
N GLU A 158 -13.21 -14.43 8.86
CA GLU A 158 -13.26 -15.79 8.33
C GLU A 158 -13.05 -15.82 6.81
N ASP A 159 -12.98 -17.03 6.26
CA ASP A 159 -12.98 -17.27 4.81
C ASP A 159 -14.42 -17.21 4.25
N CYS A 160 -15.00 -16.00 4.20
CA CYS A 160 -16.34 -15.79 3.66
C CYS A 160 -16.38 -15.75 2.12
N GLY A 161 -15.25 -15.98 1.44
CA GLY A 161 -15.11 -15.95 -0.02
C GLY A 161 -15.17 -14.56 -0.66
N CYS A 162 -15.40 -13.49 0.11
CA CYS A 162 -15.37 -12.13 -0.42
C CYS A 162 -13.92 -11.62 -0.58
N GLY A 163 -13.56 -11.29 -1.82
CA GLY A 163 -12.25 -10.77 -2.22
C GLY A 163 -12.36 -9.61 -3.20
N VAL A 164 -11.22 -9.05 -3.62
CA VAL A 164 -11.17 -8.01 -4.68
C VAL A 164 -10.47 -8.51 -5.96
N GLY A 165 -9.60 -9.52 -5.84
CA GLY A 165 -8.88 -10.15 -6.93
C GLY A 165 -9.47 -11.48 -7.40
N PRO A 166 -8.68 -12.27 -8.15
CA PRO A 166 -9.04 -13.64 -8.52
C PRO A 166 -9.38 -14.51 -7.30
N PRO A 167 -10.14 -15.62 -7.48
CA PRO A 167 -10.44 -16.54 -6.40
C PRO A 167 -9.19 -16.97 -5.64
N ALA A 168 -9.19 -16.74 -4.33
CA ALA A 168 -8.10 -17.02 -3.40
C ALA A 168 -8.69 -17.56 -2.09
N SER A 169 -7.89 -18.23 -1.26
CA SER A 169 -8.32 -18.58 0.08
C SER A 169 -8.08 -17.41 1.03
N HIS A 170 -9.06 -17.14 1.89
CA HIS A 170 -8.95 -16.15 2.95
C HIS A 170 -8.89 -16.78 4.34
N ALA A 171 -8.66 -18.09 4.43
CA ALA A 171 -8.52 -18.83 5.69
C ALA A 171 -7.41 -18.31 6.60
N TRP A 172 -6.49 -17.49 6.09
CA TRP A 172 -5.46 -16.79 6.87
C TRP A 172 -6.02 -15.68 7.78
N ARG A 173 -7.21 -15.15 7.49
CA ARG A 173 -7.84 -14.05 8.24
C ARG A 173 -8.10 -14.43 9.70
N ALA A 174 -8.66 -15.62 9.93
CA ALA A 174 -8.98 -16.14 11.26
C ALA A 174 -7.74 -16.26 12.17
N PRO A 175 -6.65 -16.97 11.80
CA PRO A 175 -5.47 -17.05 12.64
C PRO A 175 -4.77 -15.69 12.83
N LEU A 176 -4.76 -14.82 11.81
CA LEU A 176 -4.23 -13.45 11.99
C LEU A 176 -5.06 -12.68 13.03
N ARG A 177 -6.40 -12.72 12.91
CA ARG A 177 -7.32 -12.04 13.85
C ARG A 177 -7.13 -12.54 15.27
N GLN A 178 -7.09 -13.85 15.46
CA GLN A 178 -6.89 -14.48 16.77
C GLN A 178 -5.53 -14.11 17.38
N ALA A 179 -4.46 -14.05 16.57
CA ALA A 179 -3.14 -13.66 17.03
C ALA A 179 -3.08 -12.19 17.51
N ILE A 180 -3.70 -11.28 16.75
CA ILE A 180 -3.75 -9.85 17.08
C ILE A 180 -4.67 -9.57 18.27
N ASP A 181 -5.83 -10.23 18.35
CA ASP A 181 -6.74 -10.10 19.49
C ASP A 181 -6.09 -10.61 20.79
N TRP A 182 -5.43 -11.77 20.74
CA TRP A 182 -4.67 -12.27 21.88
C TRP A 182 -3.60 -11.26 22.33
N LEU A 183 -2.81 -10.73 21.39
CA LEU A 183 -1.78 -9.76 21.74
C LEU A 183 -2.40 -8.48 22.33
N ARG A 184 -3.51 -7.98 21.79
CA ARG A 184 -4.22 -6.81 22.34
C ARG A 184 -4.58 -7.04 23.80
N ASP A 185 -5.13 -8.19 24.13
CA ASP A 185 -5.62 -8.48 25.47
C ASP A 185 -4.45 -8.59 26.47
N GLU A 186 -3.36 -9.26 26.10
CA GLU A 186 -2.14 -9.33 26.92
C GLU A 186 -1.51 -7.95 27.15
N LEU A 187 -1.51 -7.08 26.13
CA LEU A 187 -0.99 -5.72 26.25
C LEU A 187 -1.88 -4.82 27.10
N ALA A 188 -3.21 -5.04 27.10
CA ALA A 188 -4.15 -4.33 27.95
C ALA A 188 -3.89 -4.61 29.44
N ASP A 189 -3.61 -5.86 29.79
CA ASP A 189 -3.24 -6.26 31.14
C ASP A 189 -1.91 -5.62 31.57
N LEU A 190 -0.89 -5.69 30.69
CA LEU A 190 0.40 -5.06 30.95
C LEU A 190 0.26 -3.53 31.11
N TYR A 191 -0.53 -2.90 30.24
CA TYR A 191 -0.78 -1.46 30.28
C TYR A 191 -1.46 -1.04 31.58
N THR A 192 -2.46 -1.80 32.03
CA THR A 192 -3.16 -1.52 33.29
C THR A 192 -2.19 -1.51 34.47
N VAL A 193 -1.30 -2.51 34.54
CA VAL A 193 -0.31 -2.61 35.62
C VAL A 193 0.75 -1.51 35.50
N ARG A 194 1.45 -1.42 34.37
CA ARG A 194 2.62 -0.54 34.20
C ARG A 194 2.27 0.92 34.00
N GLY A 195 1.12 1.19 33.38
CA GLY A 195 0.54 2.52 33.32
C GLY A 195 0.09 2.98 34.69
N GLY A 196 -0.54 2.13 35.50
CA GLY A 196 -1.00 2.46 36.85
C GLY A 196 0.12 2.81 37.84
N GLU A 197 1.35 2.37 37.58
CA GLU A 197 2.53 2.77 38.36
C GLU A 197 2.94 4.24 38.15
N VAL A 198 2.56 4.86 37.02
CA VAL A 198 3.05 6.19 36.60
C VAL A 198 1.97 7.17 36.15
N LEU A 199 0.72 6.73 35.97
CA LEU A 199 -0.45 7.52 35.58
C LEU A 199 -1.55 7.36 36.63
N ARG A 200 -2.27 8.45 36.92
CA ARG A 200 -3.39 8.44 37.89
C ARG A 200 -4.56 7.57 37.43
N ASP A 201 -4.90 7.71 36.15
CA ASP A 201 -5.97 6.98 35.48
C ASP A 201 -5.43 6.55 34.11
N PRO A 202 -4.81 5.35 34.01
CA PRO A 202 -4.18 4.91 32.77
C PRO A 202 -5.15 4.89 31.59
N TRP A 203 -6.33 4.29 31.75
CA TRP A 203 -7.27 4.14 30.65
C TRP A 203 -7.85 5.47 30.18
N GLY A 204 -8.18 6.38 31.11
CA GLY A 204 -8.60 7.73 30.74
C GLY A 204 -7.47 8.57 30.15
N ALA A 205 -6.24 8.45 30.66
CA ALA A 205 -5.07 9.11 30.06
C ALA A 205 -4.84 8.61 28.62
N ARG A 206 -4.98 7.30 28.36
CA ARG A 206 -4.94 6.73 27.00
C ARG A 206 -5.99 7.33 26.09
N ASP A 207 -7.21 7.56 26.57
CA ASP A 207 -8.28 8.18 25.76
C ASP A 207 -7.99 9.66 25.46
N ARG A 208 -7.42 10.39 26.43
CA ARG A 208 -7.02 11.80 26.27
C ARG A 208 -5.68 12.00 25.55
N TYR A 209 -4.91 10.94 25.34
CA TYR A 209 -3.59 11.03 24.71
C TYR A 209 -3.64 11.56 23.28
N ILE A 210 -4.80 11.47 22.61
CA ILE A 210 -5.00 12.08 21.29
C ILE A 210 -4.74 13.59 21.29
N ASP A 211 -5.12 14.30 22.35
CA ASP A 211 -4.90 15.75 22.45
C ASP A 211 -3.41 16.07 22.53
N CYS A 212 -2.65 15.25 23.27
CA CYS A 212 -1.20 15.35 23.35
C CYS A 212 -0.53 15.11 21.98
N LEU A 213 -1.04 14.15 21.20
CA LEU A 213 -0.48 13.81 19.89
C LEU A 213 -0.74 14.91 18.85
N LEU A 214 -1.89 15.58 18.92
CA LEU A 214 -2.25 16.68 18.02
C LEU A 214 -1.50 17.97 18.37
N ASP A 215 -1.35 18.28 19.66
CA ASP A 215 -0.72 19.53 20.11
C ASP A 215 0.79 19.44 20.33
N GLY A 216 1.34 18.23 20.46
CA GLY A 216 2.77 18.00 20.76
C GLY A 216 3.22 18.35 22.18
N ARG A 217 2.29 18.67 23.10
CA ARG A 217 2.57 19.16 24.46
C ARG A 217 2.75 18.03 25.48
N VAL A 218 3.74 17.17 25.27
CA VAL A 218 3.97 15.96 26.08
C VAL A 218 4.26 16.26 27.56
N ALA A 219 5.06 17.29 27.86
CA ALA A 219 5.43 17.61 29.24
C ALA A 219 4.22 18.06 30.08
N GLU A 220 3.36 18.91 29.50
CA GLU A 220 2.13 19.38 30.15
C GLU A 220 1.15 18.23 30.36
N PHE A 221 0.99 17.37 29.35
CA PHE A 221 0.14 16.18 29.45
C PHE A 221 0.59 15.25 30.59
N LEU A 222 1.89 14.94 30.68
CA LEU A 222 2.40 14.07 31.75
C LEU A 222 2.31 14.71 33.14
N ALA A 223 2.45 16.03 33.25
CA ALA A 223 2.17 16.72 34.52
C ALA A 223 0.68 16.61 34.91
N ALA A 224 -0.21 16.68 33.93
CA ALA A 224 -1.67 16.63 34.13
C ALA A 224 -2.23 15.22 34.37
N GLU A 225 -1.57 14.16 33.90
CA GLU A 225 -2.02 12.77 33.99
C GLU A 225 -1.16 11.89 34.92
N GLY A 226 0.08 12.30 35.19
CA GLY A 226 1.06 11.54 35.95
C GLY A 226 0.66 11.32 37.41
N ALA A 227 1.07 10.18 37.97
CA ALA A 227 0.89 9.81 39.37
C ALA A 227 1.84 10.60 40.30
N GLY A 228 1.68 11.93 40.34
CA GLY A 228 2.55 12.86 41.05
C GLY A 228 3.75 13.31 40.22
N ASP A 229 4.80 13.79 40.89
CA ASP A 229 6.02 14.24 40.24
C ASP A 229 6.82 13.04 39.71
N LEU A 230 6.87 12.91 38.38
CA LEU A 230 7.54 11.80 37.73
C LEU A 230 9.04 12.07 37.58
N SER A 231 9.87 11.11 38.01
CA SER A 231 11.29 11.08 37.68
C SER A 231 11.51 10.87 36.18
N ALA A 232 12.72 11.12 35.68
CA ALA A 232 13.03 10.91 34.26
C ALA A 232 12.76 9.47 33.78
N SER A 233 13.03 8.46 34.61
CA SER A 233 12.73 7.05 34.30
C SER A 233 11.22 6.79 34.31
N ALA A 234 10.47 7.38 35.24
CA ALA A 234 9.01 7.28 35.30
C ALA A 234 8.34 7.97 34.09
N VAL A 235 8.88 9.11 33.64
CA VAL A 235 8.45 9.78 32.39
C VAL A 235 8.64 8.87 31.19
N LEU A 236 9.82 8.25 31.06
CA LEU A 236 10.08 7.30 29.98
C LEU A 236 9.13 6.10 30.03
N GLN A 237 8.85 5.56 31.22
CA GLN A 237 7.88 4.48 31.41
C GLN A 237 6.47 4.90 31.01
N ALA A 238 6.01 6.09 31.43
CA ALA A 238 4.69 6.61 31.09
C ALA A 238 4.52 6.75 29.57
N ARG A 239 5.51 7.32 28.88
CA ARG A 239 5.49 7.46 27.42
C ARG A 239 5.50 6.10 26.72
N ARG A 240 6.29 5.14 27.20
CA ARG A 240 6.28 3.76 26.67
C ARG A 240 4.93 3.08 26.85
N ALA A 241 4.29 3.24 28.01
CA ALA A 241 2.96 2.69 28.26
C ALA A 241 1.91 3.32 27.33
N LEU A 242 1.92 4.65 27.15
CA LEU A 242 0.98 5.32 26.24
C LEU A 242 1.18 4.90 24.78
N GLU A 243 2.43 4.82 24.33
CA GLU A 243 2.74 4.31 22.98
C GLU A 243 2.39 2.81 22.83
N LEU A 244 2.50 2.01 23.89
CA LEU A 244 2.08 0.61 23.89
C LEU A 244 0.59 0.50 23.57
N ALA A 245 -0.23 1.26 24.29
CA ALA A 245 -1.67 1.31 24.07
C ALA A 245 -2.01 1.85 22.67
N ARG A 246 -1.29 2.86 22.19
CA ARG A 246 -1.46 3.41 20.84
C ARG A 246 -1.19 2.37 19.75
N HIS A 247 -0.09 1.62 19.87
CA HIS A 247 0.21 0.55 18.91
C HIS A 247 -0.74 -0.64 19.00
N ALA A 248 -1.30 -0.91 20.19
CA ALA A 248 -2.37 -1.90 20.36
C ALA A 248 -3.66 -1.50 19.62
N LEU A 249 -3.95 -0.20 19.50
CA LEU A 249 -5.03 0.32 18.65
C LEU A 249 -4.68 0.23 17.16
N PHE A 250 -3.47 0.66 16.76
CA PHE A 250 -3.07 0.66 15.35
C PHE A 250 -3.00 -0.73 14.72
N MET A 251 -2.59 -1.76 15.47
CA MET A 251 -2.59 -3.13 14.94
C MET A 251 -4.01 -3.69 14.71
N GLN A 252 -5.07 -2.99 15.14
CA GLN A 252 -6.46 -3.37 14.89
C GLN A 252 -7.06 -2.70 13.64
N THR A 253 -6.23 -2.05 12.80
CA THR A 253 -6.69 -1.40 11.57
C THR A 253 -7.28 -2.43 10.61
N SER A 254 -8.54 -2.23 10.20
CA SER A 254 -9.35 -3.22 9.48
C SER A 254 -8.84 -3.56 8.08
N CYS A 255 -8.06 -2.67 7.44
CA CYS A 255 -7.47 -2.94 6.12
C CYS A 255 -6.60 -4.21 6.11
N GLY A 256 -6.01 -4.59 7.26
CA GLY A 256 -5.20 -5.80 7.42
C GLY A 256 -5.93 -7.12 7.15
N TRP A 257 -7.25 -7.10 6.97
CA TRP A 257 -8.05 -8.27 6.59
C TRP A 257 -8.90 -8.05 5.34
N PHE A 258 -8.91 -6.86 4.75
CA PHE A 258 -9.86 -6.52 3.69
C PHE A 258 -9.53 -7.19 2.35
N PHE A 259 -8.24 -7.25 2.02
CA PHE A 259 -7.71 -7.75 0.75
C PHE A 259 -7.45 -9.27 0.79
N ASP A 260 -6.94 -9.80 -0.32
CA ASP A 260 -6.88 -11.23 -0.57
C ASP A 260 -5.63 -11.92 -0.01
N GLU A 261 -4.54 -11.19 0.19
CA GLU A 261 -3.21 -11.77 0.43
C GLU A 261 -2.59 -11.38 1.77
N LEU A 262 -2.17 -12.40 2.54
CA LEU A 262 -1.49 -12.27 3.82
C LEU A 262 -0.18 -11.49 3.73
N THR A 263 0.59 -11.66 2.64
CA THR A 263 1.86 -10.94 2.43
C THR A 263 1.66 -9.54 1.86
N GLY A 264 0.41 -9.06 1.73
CA GLY A 264 0.08 -7.71 1.28
C GLY A 264 0.59 -6.63 2.23
N VAL A 265 0.54 -5.38 1.79
CA VAL A 265 1.04 -4.24 2.58
C VAL A 265 0.20 -4.03 3.85
N GLU A 266 -1.10 -4.32 3.81
CA GLU A 266 -2.04 -4.08 4.88
C GLU A 266 -1.86 -5.04 6.07
N PRO A 267 -1.82 -6.38 5.90
CA PRO A 267 -1.49 -7.27 7.01
C PRO A 267 -0.06 -7.04 7.54
N VAL A 268 0.90 -6.72 6.66
CA VAL A 268 2.27 -6.39 7.08
C VAL A 268 2.30 -5.14 7.96
N LEU A 269 1.48 -4.12 7.66
CA LEU A 269 1.36 -2.92 8.50
C LEU A 269 0.82 -3.26 9.90
N VAL A 270 -0.23 -4.08 9.98
CA VAL A 270 -0.76 -4.59 11.25
C VAL A 270 0.33 -5.30 12.06
N LEU A 271 1.08 -6.20 11.41
CA LEU A 271 2.16 -6.93 12.06
C LEU A 271 3.33 -6.03 12.49
N ARG A 272 3.63 -4.96 11.74
CA ARG A 272 4.63 -3.94 12.15
C ARG A 272 4.22 -3.22 13.42
N HIS A 273 2.93 -2.87 13.57
CA HIS A 273 2.42 -2.31 14.82
C HIS A 273 2.46 -3.32 15.97
N ALA A 274 2.13 -4.59 15.71
CA ALA A 274 2.27 -5.66 16.70
C ALA A 274 3.73 -5.83 17.18
N ALA A 275 4.70 -5.86 16.25
CA ALA A 275 6.12 -5.94 16.57
C ALA A 275 6.59 -4.74 17.41
N ARG A 276 6.09 -3.55 17.09
CA ARG A 276 6.40 -2.34 17.85
C ARG A 276 5.78 -2.36 19.25
N ALA A 277 4.55 -2.82 19.39
CA ALA A 277 3.93 -3.01 20.70
C ALA A 277 4.71 -4.03 21.55
N ILE A 278 5.18 -5.13 20.96
CA ILE A 278 6.03 -6.11 21.66
C ILE A 278 7.36 -5.50 22.10
N GLU A 279 7.99 -4.66 21.27
CA GLU A 279 9.21 -3.94 21.67
C GLU A 279 8.97 -3.03 22.89
N LEU A 280 7.86 -2.31 22.91
CA LEU A 280 7.46 -1.48 24.05
C LEU A 280 7.15 -2.33 25.29
N ALA A 281 6.47 -3.46 25.12
CA ALA A 281 6.17 -4.41 26.19
C ALA A 281 7.46 -4.97 26.84
N ARG A 282 8.48 -5.29 26.03
CA ARG A 282 9.80 -5.76 26.52
C ARG A 282 10.44 -4.73 27.42
N ASN A 283 10.38 -3.46 27.02
CA ASN A 283 10.86 -2.33 27.81
C ASN A 283 10.03 -2.06 29.08
N LEU A 284 8.87 -2.69 29.21
CA LEU A 284 7.99 -2.69 30.38
C LEU A 284 8.02 -4.03 31.14
N GLY A 285 8.93 -4.94 30.74
CA GLY A 285 9.25 -6.17 31.46
C GLY A 285 8.50 -7.44 31.00
N ARG A 286 7.88 -7.45 29.81
CA ARG A 286 7.23 -8.67 29.26
C ARG A 286 7.56 -8.87 27.78
N ASP A 287 7.79 -10.11 27.36
CA ASP A 287 7.99 -10.47 25.96
C ASP A 287 6.87 -11.39 25.47
N TYR A 288 6.17 -10.97 24.42
CA TYR A 288 5.04 -11.68 23.81
C TYR A 288 5.36 -12.24 22.42
N GLU A 289 6.59 -12.08 21.92
CA GLU A 289 6.93 -12.40 20.52
C GLU A 289 6.71 -13.88 20.19
N ASN A 290 7.17 -14.79 21.04
CA ASN A 290 7.00 -16.21 20.82
C ASN A 290 5.50 -16.62 20.78
N GLY A 291 4.69 -16.00 21.63
CA GLY A 291 3.24 -16.24 21.68
C GLY A 291 2.51 -15.75 20.44
N LEU A 292 2.94 -14.60 19.89
CA LEU A 292 2.42 -14.06 18.64
C LEU A 292 2.81 -14.97 17.47
N VAL A 293 4.10 -15.28 17.35
CA VAL A 293 4.65 -16.09 16.26
C VAL A 293 4.01 -17.48 16.21
N ALA A 294 3.77 -18.11 17.35
CA ALA A 294 3.08 -19.40 17.42
C ALA A 294 1.64 -19.32 16.87
N ARG A 295 0.92 -18.24 17.15
CA ARG A 295 -0.47 -18.02 16.69
C ARG A 295 -0.57 -17.59 15.23
N LEU A 296 0.48 -16.96 14.69
CA LEU A 296 0.57 -16.64 13.26
C LEU A 296 0.90 -17.86 12.39
N ALA A 297 1.48 -18.91 13.00
CA ALA A 297 1.93 -20.09 12.29
C ALA A 297 0.87 -20.80 11.43
N PRO A 298 -0.45 -20.78 11.71
CA PRO A 298 -1.48 -21.36 10.85
C PRO A 298 -1.91 -20.47 9.67
N ALA A 299 -1.64 -19.16 9.70
CA ALA A 299 -1.99 -18.26 8.60
C ALA A 299 -1.15 -18.61 7.36
N ARG A 300 -1.75 -18.80 6.18
CA ARG A 300 -1.07 -19.21 4.93
C ARG A 300 -1.24 -18.15 3.84
N SER A 301 -0.15 -17.79 3.17
CA SER A 301 -0.17 -16.99 1.94
C SER A 301 -0.80 -17.78 0.78
N ASN A 302 -1.43 -17.09 -0.17
CA ASN A 302 -1.90 -17.67 -1.42
C ASN A 302 -0.77 -17.82 -2.47
N LEU A 303 0.41 -17.23 -2.23
CA LEU A 303 1.54 -17.25 -3.16
C LEU A 303 2.34 -18.57 -3.07
N ALA A 304 2.71 -19.11 -4.24
CA ALA A 304 3.54 -20.31 -4.35
C ALA A 304 4.95 -20.04 -3.78
N GLY A 305 5.42 -20.88 -2.84
CA GLY A 305 6.72 -20.69 -2.18
C GLY A 305 6.68 -20.56 -0.64
N ARG A 306 5.48 -20.62 -0.03
CA ARG A 306 5.22 -20.92 1.39
C ARG A 306 5.79 -19.94 2.42
N GLU A 307 5.18 -18.77 2.51
CA GLU A 307 5.21 -17.98 3.74
C GLU A 307 3.94 -18.25 4.55
N ASN A 308 4.10 -18.74 5.77
CA ASN A 308 3.04 -18.62 6.78
C ASN A 308 3.21 -17.30 7.55
N GLY A 309 2.24 -16.93 8.37
CA GLY A 309 2.30 -15.67 9.13
C GLY A 309 3.54 -15.55 10.04
N ALA A 310 4.06 -16.67 10.57
CA ALA A 310 5.28 -16.68 11.37
C ALA A 310 6.54 -16.37 10.53
N ASP A 311 6.65 -16.96 9.35
CA ASP A 311 7.77 -16.73 8.43
C ASP A 311 7.75 -15.31 7.87
N LEU A 312 6.56 -14.83 7.49
CA LEU A 312 6.32 -13.44 7.10
C LEU A 312 6.77 -12.46 8.20
N TYR A 313 6.34 -12.69 9.45
CA TYR A 313 6.73 -11.85 10.58
C TYR A 313 8.27 -11.80 10.75
N ARG A 314 8.94 -12.96 10.72
CA ARG A 314 10.41 -13.01 10.89
C ARG A 314 11.17 -12.37 9.74
N ARG A 315 10.75 -12.62 8.50
CA ARG A 315 11.50 -12.20 7.30
C ARG A 315 11.22 -10.75 6.90
N VAL A 316 9.98 -10.30 7.01
CA VAL A 316 9.57 -8.97 6.53
C VAL A 316 9.46 -8.00 7.69
N VAL A 317 8.74 -8.37 8.76
CA VAL A 317 8.39 -7.43 9.83
C VAL A 317 9.59 -7.14 10.73
N LEU A 318 10.26 -8.17 11.25
CA LEU A 318 11.40 -7.99 12.17
C LEU A 318 12.60 -7.31 11.50
N ARG A 319 12.80 -7.53 10.21
CA ARG A 319 13.86 -6.87 9.41
C ARG A 319 13.53 -5.42 9.08
N ALA A 320 12.25 -5.03 9.11
CA ALA A 320 11.81 -3.67 8.86
C ALA A 320 11.87 -2.74 10.10
N ARG A 321 12.21 -3.26 11.28
CA ARG A 321 12.22 -2.47 12.53
C ARG A 321 13.20 -1.29 12.49
N ALA A 322 12.78 -0.19 13.10
CA ALA A 322 13.59 1.01 13.30
C ALA A 322 14.43 0.91 14.57
N THR A 323 15.37 -0.04 14.62
CA THR A 323 16.31 -0.13 15.75
C THR A 323 17.20 1.11 15.80
N PRO A 324 17.71 1.52 16.99
CA PRO A 324 18.66 2.64 17.07
C PRO A 324 19.87 2.47 16.15
N GLY A 325 20.36 1.23 15.99
CA GLY A 325 21.42 0.88 15.05
C GLY A 325 21.09 1.20 13.60
N ARG A 326 19.90 0.80 13.13
CA ARG A 326 19.47 1.08 11.76
C ARG A 326 19.20 2.58 11.54
N VAL A 327 18.62 3.26 12.54
CA VAL A 327 18.38 4.71 12.48
C VAL A 327 19.69 5.46 12.37
N ALA A 328 20.67 5.14 13.22
CA ALA A 328 22.01 5.70 13.17
C ALA A 328 22.72 5.42 11.83
N ALA A 329 22.67 4.17 11.35
CA ALA A 329 23.26 3.78 10.07
C ALA A 329 22.61 4.52 8.89
N THR A 330 21.28 4.64 8.88
CA THR A 330 20.52 5.40 7.87
C THR A 330 20.97 6.86 7.85
N ALA A 331 20.96 7.52 9.01
CA ALA A 331 21.40 8.90 9.15
C ALA A 331 22.85 9.10 8.69
N ALA A 332 23.76 8.19 9.08
CA ALA A 332 25.17 8.26 8.71
C ALA A 332 25.40 8.07 7.20
N MET A 333 24.71 7.11 6.58
CA MET A 333 24.78 6.88 5.14
C MET A 333 24.22 8.09 4.36
N MET A 334 23.07 8.63 4.77
CA MET A 334 22.49 9.84 4.16
C MET A 334 23.45 11.02 4.24
N GLN A 335 24.09 11.24 5.40
CA GLN A 335 25.07 12.31 5.56
C GLN A 335 26.32 12.11 4.69
N LEU A 336 26.80 10.86 4.56
CA LEU A 336 27.97 10.51 3.76
C LEU A 336 27.75 10.69 2.25
N ILE A 337 26.50 10.58 1.77
CA ILE A 337 26.14 10.89 0.39
C ILE A 337 25.72 12.35 0.16
N GLY A 338 25.83 13.21 1.20
CA GLY A 338 25.56 14.64 1.07
C GLY A 338 24.11 15.05 1.32
N HIS A 339 23.30 14.21 1.98
CA HIS A 339 21.91 14.50 2.30
C HIS A 339 21.66 14.71 3.79
N PRO A 340 20.58 15.41 4.16
CA PRO A 340 20.17 15.57 5.54
C PRO A 340 20.01 14.20 6.24
N PRO A 341 20.60 14.01 7.45
CA PRO A 341 20.52 12.77 8.22
C PRO A 341 19.15 12.58 8.91
N GLU A 342 18.08 13.05 8.29
CA GLU A 342 16.74 13.06 8.88
C GLU A 342 16.08 11.69 8.79
N VAL A 343 15.58 11.20 9.92
CA VAL A 343 14.78 9.97 10.00
C VAL A 343 13.48 10.31 10.75
N PRO A 344 12.30 10.26 10.11
CA PRO A 344 11.04 10.62 10.74
C PRO A 344 10.81 9.90 12.07
N GLY A 345 10.39 10.67 13.08
CA GLY A 345 10.19 10.16 14.44
C GLY A 345 11.47 10.04 15.29
N TYR A 346 12.65 10.36 14.74
CA TYR A 346 13.92 10.31 15.45
C TYR A 346 14.73 11.59 15.28
N THR A 347 15.45 11.97 16.34
CA THR A 347 16.53 12.96 16.26
C THR A 347 17.86 12.24 16.36
N VAL A 348 18.78 12.51 15.43
CA VAL A 348 20.12 11.91 15.43
C VAL A 348 21.16 13.02 15.52
N ARG A 349 22.06 12.93 16.51
CA ARG A 349 23.20 13.84 16.66
C ARG A 349 24.49 13.04 16.62
N PHE A 350 25.43 13.47 15.79
CA PHE A 350 26.73 12.83 15.67
C PHE A 350 27.80 13.58 16.47
N SER A 351 28.73 12.83 17.08
CA SER A 351 29.91 13.40 17.77
C SER A 351 30.94 14.03 16.82
N GLY A 352 30.81 13.83 15.51
CA GLY A 352 31.72 14.35 14.48
C GLY A 352 31.04 14.65 13.15
N ARG A 353 31.83 15.05 12.16
CA ARG A 353 31.40 15.30 10.78
C ARG A 353 32.00 14.26 9.84
N PRO A 354 31.33 13.89 8.73
CA PRO A 354 31.89 12.96 7.75
C PRO A 354 33.12 13.55 7.06
N ALA A 355 34.13 12.70 6.82
CA ALA A 355 35.17 12.95 5.83
C ALA A 355 34.70 12.42 4.45
N ALA A 356 35.41 12.75 3.37
CA ALA A 356 34.98 12.50 1.99
C ALA A 356 34.56 11.03 1.71
N GLU A 357 35.28 10.06 2.25
CA GLU A 357 35.07 8.62 1.97
C GLU A 357 34.74 7.80 3.21
N ARG A 358 34.77 8.41 4.39
CA ARG A 358 34.63 7.71 5.65
C ARG A 358 34.01 8.60 6.71
N PHE A 359 33.10 8.02 7.48
CA PHE A 359 32.46 8.67 8.60
C PHE A 359 32.47 7.74 9.81
N VAL A 360 33.21 8.14 10.84
CA VAL A 360 33.27 7.46 12.14
C VAL A 360 32.77 8.43 13.18
N ALA A 361 31.71 8.06 13.89
CA ALA A 361 31.10 8.89 14.93
C ALA A 361 30.29 8.06 15.90
N ASP A 362 30.01 8.64 17.07
CA ASP A 362 28.94 8.18 17.95
C ASP A 362 27.67 8.94 17.58
N ALA A 363 26.60 8.19 17.31
CA ALA A 363 25.28 8.71 17.00
C ALA A 363 24.39 8.64 18.25
N GLU A 364 24.04 9.78 18.83
CA GLU A 364 22.98 9.89 19.83
C GLU A 364 21.63 9.89 19.09
N VAL A 365 20.90 8.78 19.23
CA VAL A 365 19.57 8.56 18.64
C VAL A 365 18.53 8.77 19.72
N THR A 366 17.69 9.80 19.56
CA THR A 366 16.54 10.07 20.42
C THR A 366 15.25 9.73 19.67
N GLU A 367 14.44 8.84 20.24
CA GLU A 367 13.11 8.51 19.72
C GLU A 367 12.09 9.58 20.14
N GLY A 368 11.45 10.23 19.17
CA GLY A 368 10.51 11.32 19.42
C GLY A 368 9.26 10.89 20.18
N ALA A 369 8.78 9.65 19.97
CA ALA A 369 7.57 9.15 20.62
C ALA A 369 7.77 8.86 22.11
N THR A 370 8.82 8.09 22.46
CA THR A 370 9.06 7.66 23.85
C THR A 370 10.04 8.56 24.61
N GLY A 371 10.87 9.34 23.91
CA GLY A 371 12.00 10.06 24.48
C GLY A 371 13.19 9.17 24.82
N ALA A 372 13.18 7.89 24.43
CA ALA A 372 14.31 6.99 24.65
C ALA A 372 15.54 7.49 23.89
N VAL A 373 16.70 7.45 24.56
CA VAL A 373 17.98 7.84 23.99
C VAL A 373 18.91 6.64 23.96
N ALA A 374 19.62 6.46 22.84
CA ALA A 374 20.66 5.45 22.68
C ALA A 374 21.87 6.06 21.97
N THR A 375 23.07 5.76 22.45
CA THR A 375 24.32 6.12 21.78
C THR A 375 24.83 4.94 20.98
N VAL A 376 25.05 5.14 19.68
CA VAL A 376 25.37 4.08 18.73
C VAL A 376 26.64 4.44 17.96
N PRO A 377 27.74 3.68 18.09
CA PRO A 377 28.92 3.88 17.28
C PRO A 377 28.65 3.45 15.84
N VAL A 378 28.99 4.31 14.88
CA VAL A 378 28.83 4.05 13.44
C VAL A 378 30.16 4.17 12.70
N VAL A 379 30.35 3.29 11.72
CA VAL A 379 31.45 3.39 10.74
C VAL A 379 30.84 3.28 9.35
N ALA A 380 30.65 4.40 8.66
CA ALA A 380 30.21 4.46 7.28
C ALA A 380 31.38 4.70 6.32
N GLU A 381 31.39 4.02 5.20
CA GLU A 381 32.44 4.05 4.19
C GLU A 381 31.80 4.20 2.80
N ARG A 382 32.40 5.06 1.99
CA ARG A 382 32.04 5.31 0.59
C ARG A 382 33.34 5.40 -0.23
N PRO A 383 33.77 4.32 -0.88
CA PRO A 383 34.90 4.37 -1.79
C PRO A 383 34.60 5.34 -2.96
N PRO A 384 35.63 5.91 -3.62
CA PRO A 384 35.43 6.68 -4.84
C PRO A 384 34.66 5.89 -5.87
N ARG A 385 33.49 6.40 -6.31
CA ARG A 385 32.58 5.69 -7.22
C ARG A 385 32.25 4.27 -6.74
N GLY A 386 32.13 4.09 -5.43
CA GLY A 386 31.79 2.82 -4.79
C GLY A 386 30.44 2.82 -4.10
N ALA A 387 30.01 1.62 -3.73
CA ALA A 387 28.87 1.37 -2.86
C ALA A 387 29.08 1.98 -1.47
N VAL A 388 28.00 2.43 -0.84
CA VAL A 388 27.99 2.90 0.55
C VAL A 388 27.70 1.73 1.48
N VAL A 389 28.47 1.62 2.55
CA VAL A 389 28.25 0.63 3.61
C VAL A 389 28.38 1.32 4.95
N CYS A 390 27.51 0.99 5.90
CA CYS A 390 27.63 1.38 7.29
C CYS A 390 27.66 0.16 8.22
N ARG A 391 28.58 0.15 9.18
CA ARG A 391 28.68 -0.86 10.22
C ARG A 391 28.26 -0.29 11.58
N VAL A 392 27.47 -1.07 12.31
CA VAL A 392 27.05 -0.79 13.69
C VAL A 392 27.22 -2.07 14.50
N GLY A 393 28.30 -2.13 15.30
CA GLY A 393 28.76 -3.40 15.86
C GLY A 393 29.00 -4.43 14.76
N GLU A 394 28.42 -5.61 14.90
CA GLU A 394 28.49 -6.70 13.89
C GLU A 394 27.51 -6.52 12.72
N ALA A 395 26.54 -5.60 12.83
CA ALA A 395 25.54 -5.38 11.79
C ALA A 395 26.12 -4.54 10.64
N ARG A 396 25.83 -4.97 9.40
CA ARG A 396 26.20 -4.28 8.16
C ARG A 396 24.94 -3.79 7.45
N PHE A 397 24.93 -2.52 7.08
CA PHE A 397 23.84 -1.83 6.38
C PHE A 397 24.33 -1.27 5.05
N GLU A 398 23.49 -1.34 4.03
CA GLU A 398 23.67 -0.74 2.72
C GLU A 398 22.54 0.25 2.40
N LEU A 399 22.59 0.94 1.25
CA LEU A 399 21.50 1.82 0.83
C LEU A 399 20.17 1.07 0.64
N ALA A 400 20.21 -0.23 0.33
CA ALA A 400 19.05 -1.12 0.30
C ALA A 400 18.35 -1.25 1.67
N ASP A 401 19.03 -0.93 2.78
CA ASP A 401 18.49 -1.00 4.14
C ASP A 401 17.90 0.33 4.61
N LEU A 402 18.03 1.41 3.83
CA LEU A 402 17.35 2.67 4.12
C LEU A 402 15.83 2.47 4.23
N PHE A 403 15.19 3.24 5.09
CA PHE A 403 13.73 3.33 5.13
C PHE A 403 13.19 3.97 3.83
N GLY A 404 11.93 3.70 3.50
CA GLY A 404 11.32 4.11 2.22
C GLY A 404 11.52 5.58 1.86
N GLY A 405 11.15 6.50 2.76
CA GLY A 405 11.31 7.94 2.51
C GLY A 405 12.76 8.41 2.36
N GLN A 406 13.74 7.75 3.00
CA GLN A 406 15.16 8.04 2.80
C GLN A 406 15.65 7.49 1.46
N ARG A 407 15.15 6.33 1.05
CA ARG A 407 15.44 5.72 -0.24
C ARG A 407 14.94 6.58 -1.40
N GLU A 408 13.70 7.05 -1.32
CA GLU A 408 13.10 7.94 -2.30
C GLU A 408 13.89 9.25 -2.44
N ARG A 409 14.26 9.88 -1.32
CA ARG A 409 15.11 11.08 -1.33
C ARG A 409 16.49 10.83 -1.92
N ALA A 410 17.12 9.71 -1.59
CA ALA A 410 18.42 9.34 -2.14
C ALA A 410 18.33 9.11 -3.67
N LEU A 411 17.28 8.43 -4.15
CA LEU A 411 17.05 8.24 -5.58
C LEU A 411 16.81 9.56 -6.32
N ALA A 412 15.95 10.44 -5.78
CA ALA A 412 15.66 11.75 -6.39
C ALA A 412 16.92 12.61 -6.52
N ALA A 413 17.79 12.59 -5.51
CA ALA A 413 19.05 13.33 -5.58
C ALA A 413 20.06 12.74 -6.56
N LEU A 414 20.12 11.42 -6.69
CA LEU A 414 20.97 10.77 -7.68
C LEU A 414 20.50 11.07 -9.12
N GLU A 415 19.20 11.26 -9.33
CA GLU A 415 18.67 11.74 -10.60
C GLU A 415 19.18 13.16 -10.92
N GLU A 416 19.08 14.09 -9.98
CA GLU A 416 19.59 15.46 -10.13
C GLU A 416 21.10 15.48 -10.39
N GLN A 417 21.85 14.63 -9.67
CA GLN A 417 23.29 14.48 -9.89
C GLN A 417 23.61 13.90 -11.28
N ALA A 418 22.84 12.91 -11.76
CA ALA A 418 23.01 12.35 -13.09
C ALA A 418 22.72 13.40 -14.18
N ALA A 419 21.65 14.19 -14.00
CA ALA A 419 21.25 15.24 -14.93
C ALA A 419 22.30 16.36 -15.07
N THR A 420 23.06 16.63 -14.01
CA THR A 420 24.10 17.69 -14.00
C THR A 420 25.49 17.19 -14.42
N ALA A 421 25.76 15.88 -14.36
CA ALA A 421 27.08 15.31 -14.57
C ALA A 421 27.43 14.92 -16.02
N GLY A 422 26.46 14.89 -16.94
CA GLY A 422 26.68 14.32 -18.27
C GLY A 422 26.04 15.08 -19.43
N ASP A 423 26.83 15.37 -20.46
CA ASP A 423 26.34 15.80 -21.78
C ASP A 423 25.66 14.65 -22.56
N THR A 424 25.88 13.40 -22.13
CA THR A 424 25.33 12.20 -22.75
C THR A 424 24.73 11.27 -21.70
N ARG A 425 23.77 10.43 -22.10
CA ARG A 425 23.13 9.44 -21.21
C ARG A 425 24.14 8.50 -20.54
N ARG A 426 25.15 8.08 -21.29
CA ARG A 426 26.21 7.19 -20.79
C ARG A 426 27.05 7.85 -19.72
N THR A 427 27.42 9.12 -19.90
CA THR A 427 28.22 9.86 -18.90
C THR A 427 27.40 10.23 -17.66
N ALA A 428 26.09 10.47 -17.82
CA ALA A 428 25.17 10.77 -16.72
C ALA A 428 25.09 9.64 -15.67
N LEU A 429 25.03 8.37 -16.09
CA LEU A 429 24.91 7.24 -15.16
C LEU A 429 26.22 6.84 -14.48
N VAL A 430 27.37 6.97 -15.16
CA VAL A 430 28.66 6.42 -14.67
C VAL A 430 29.03 6.91 -13.27
N GLY A 431 28.71 8.16 -12.92
CA GLY A 431 29.02 8.74 -11.62
C GLY A 431 28.13 8.25 -10.47
N VAL A 432 26.89 7.87 -10.75
CA VAL A 432 25.86 7.53 -9.75
C VAL A 432 25.55 6.04 -9.70
N ARG A 433 25.94 5.27 -10.72
CA ARG A 433 25.57 3.86 -10.89
C ARG A 433 25.82 2.98 -9.67
N PRO A 434 26.98 3.02 -8.98
CA PRO A 434 27.22 2.20 -7.80
C PRO A 434 26.18 2.41 -6.68
N LEU A 435 25.65 3.62 -6.54
CA LEU A 435 24.64 3.95 -5.54
C LEU A 435 23.25 3.57 -6.02
N VAL A 436 22.94 3.83 -7.30
CA VAL A 436 21.70 3.38 -7.95
C VAL A 436 21.57 1.87 -7.82
N ASP A 437 22.63 1.10 -8.09
CA ASP A 437 22.61 -0.37 -8.00
C ASP A 437 22.29 -0.90 -6.59
N GLN A 438 22.76 -0.23 -5.53
CA GLN A 438 22.37 -0.58 -4.15
C GLN A 438 20.93 -0.19 -3.82
N LEU A 439 20.39 0.84 -4.48
CA LEU A 439 19.01 1.31 -4.30
C LEU A 439 18.01 0.59 -5.20
N LEU A 440 18.49 -0.12 -6.23
CA LEU A 440 17.71 -0.95 -7.15
C LEU A 440 17.19 -2.20 -6.43
N VAL A 441 16.26 -1.97 -5.51
CA VAL A 441 15.48 -2.98 -4.80
C VAL A 441 14.11 -3.06 -5.46
N ALA A 442 13.57 -4.27 -5.54
CA ALA A 442 12.21 -4.49 -6.03
C ALA A 442 11.21 -3.62 -5.26
N GLU A 443 10.17 -3.14 -5.95
CA GLU A 443 9.04 -2.40 -5.37
C GLU A 443 9.36 -0.99 -4.82
N CYS A 444 10.57 -0.47 -5.06
CA CYS A 444 10.84 0.95 -4.88
C CYS A 444 10.66 1.69 -6.22
N PRO A 445 9.73 2.66 -6.32
CA PRO A 445 9.55 3.40 -7.56
C PRO A 445 10.81 4.21 -7.88
N LEU A 446 11.30 4.06 -9.12
CA LEU A 446 12.39 4.87 -9.63
C LEU A 446 11.87 6.23 -10.11
N PRO A 447 12.61 7.32 -9.85
CA PRO A 447 12.35 8.59 -10.51
C PRO A 447 12.44 8.46 -12.04
N ALA A 448 11.63 9.23 -12.76
CA ALA A 448 11.41 9.04 -14.20
C ALA A 448 12.71 9.15 -15.02
N GLY A 449 13.59 10.11 -14.72
CA GLY A 449 14.85 10.29 -15.43
C GLY A 449 15.82 9.15 -15.19
N LEU A 450 15.93 8.62 -13.97
CA LEU A 450 16.74 7.43 -13.70
C LEU A 450 16.17 6.18 -14.36
N ALA A 451 14.84 6.02 -14.34
CA ALA A 451 14.16 4.92 -15.03
C ALA A 451 14.46 4.95 -16.54
N GLU A 452 14.39 6.13 -17.16
CA GLU A 452 14.74 6.32 -18.57
C GLU A 452 16.23 6.03 -18.83
N LEU A 453 17.14 6.59 -18.04
CA LEU A 453 18.58 6.38 -18.21
C LEU A 453 18.96 4.90 -18.15
N LEU A 454 18.42 4.15 -17.17
CA LEU A 454 18.62 2.71 -17.04
C LEU A 454 18.03 1.94 -18.22
N GLY A 455 16.85 2.34 -18.70
CA GLY A 455 16.22 1.74 -19.87
C GLY A 455 17.03 1.96 -21.14
N TRP A 456 17.63 3.14 -21.33
CA TRP A 456 18.53 3.41 -22.45
C TRP A 456 19.82 2.60 -22.36
N GLU A 457 20.45 2.49 -21.18
CA GLU A 457 21.64 1.64 -21.02
C GLU A 457 21.34 0.18 -21.40
N GLY A 458 20.24 -0.38 -20.91
CA GLY A 458 19.80 -1.73 -21.29
C GLY A 458 19.53 -1.86 -22.79
N ALA A 459 18.88 -0.86 -23.40
CA ALA A 459 18.60 -0.84 -24.83
C ALA A 459 19.88 -0.75 -25.68
N GLU A 460 20.88 0.03 -25.24
CA GLU A 460 22.18 0.12 -25.90
C GLU A 460 22.98 -1.18 -25.78
N GLN A 461 22.88 -1.90 -24.67
CA GLN A 461 23.49 -3.24 -24.52
C GLN A 461 22.87 -4.25 -25.49
N ILE A 462 21.54 -4.26 -25.61
CA ILE A 462 20.82 -5.09 -26.60
C ILE A 462 21.30 -4.72 -28.01
N ALA A 463 21.29 -3.44 -28.35
CA ALA A 463 21.70 -2.96 -29.67
C ALA A 463 23.15 -3.34 -30.00
N ALA A 464 24.08 -3.18 -29.05
CA ALA A 464 25.47 -3.59 -29.24
C ALA A 464 25.62 -5.09 -29.47
N ALA A 465 24.87 -5.92 -28.74
CA ALA A 465 24.88 -7.37 -28.94
C ALA A 465 24.32 -7.76 -30.31
N LEU A 466 23.26 -7.09 -30.78
CA LEU A 466 22.70 -7.28 -32.12
C LEU A 466 23.70 -6.89 -33.21
N ASP A 467 24.35 -5.72 -33.07
CA ASP A 467 25.28 -5.16 -34.05
C ASP A 467 26.59 -5.99 -34.13
N GLN A 468 27.03 -6.59 -33.02
CA GLN A 468 28.24 -7.41 -32.93
C GLN A 468 27.99 -8.91 -33.10
N ALA A 469 26.74 -9.33 -33.35
CA ALA A 469 26.33 -10.74 -33.36
C ALA A 469 26.77 -11.51 -32.10
N ALA A 470 26.72 -10.87 -30.94
CA ALA A 470 27.02 -11.48 -29.65
C ALA A 470 25.82 -12.33 -29.15
N PRO A 471 26.04 -13.32 -28.26
CA PRO A 471 24.96 -14.16 -27.74
C PRO A 471 23.87 -13.36 -27.03
N LEU A 472 22.60 -13.56 -27.43
CA LEU A 472 21.46 -12.82 -26.89
C LEU A 472 20.89 -13.45 -25.61
N ALA A 473 21.00 -14.77 -25.44
CA ALA A 473 20.42 -15.49 -24.31
C ALA A 473 20.81 -14.96 -22.92
N PRO A 474 22.08 -14.55 -22.66
CA PRO A 474 22.47 -13.99 -21.36
C PRO A 474 21.80 -12.66 -21.02
N LEU A 475 21.27 -11.93 -22.00
CA LEU A 475 20.69 -10.60 -21.80
C LEU A 475 19.24 -10.66 -21.30
N VAL A 476 18.47 -11.68 -21.67
CA VAL A 476 17.04 -11.76 -21.37
C VAL A 476 16.73 -11.63 -19.87
N PRO A 477 17.40 -12.36 -18.96
CA PRO A 477 17.13 -12.23 -17.52
C PRO A 477 17.48 -10.85 -16.98
N GLY A 478 18.57 -10.24 -17.46
CA GLY A 478 19.02 -8.92 -17.02
C GLY A 478 18.05 -7.81 -17.45
N VAL A 479 17.52 -7.89 -18.67
CA VAL A 479 16.51 -6.96 -19.19
C VAL A 479 15.20 -7.08 -18.40
N ALA A 480 14.74 -8.32 -18.18
CA ALA A 480 13.55 -8.57 -17.37
C ALA A 480 13.70 -8.03 -15.94
N GLU A 481 14.89 -8.21 -15.35
CA GLU A 481 15.21 -7.72 -14.01
C GLU A 481 15.26 -6.18 -13.93
N LEU A 482 15.88 -5.52 -14.90
CA LEU A 482 15.89 -4.05 -14.99
C LEU A 482 14.48 -3.49 -15.11
N ARG A 483 13.64 -4.08 -15.97
CA ARG A 483 12.25 -3.67 -16.12
C ARG A 483 11.46 -3.90 -14.83
N ARG A 484 11.65 -5.04 -14.15
CA ARG A 484 11.01 -5.35 -12.86
C ARG A 484 11.40 -4.35 -11.77
N LYS A 485 12.60 -3.79 -11.85
CA LYS A 485 13.11 -2.73 -10.97
C LYS A 485 12.67 -1.32 -11.38
N GLY A 486 11.87 -1.18 -12.43
CA GLY A 486 11.26 0.09 -12.85
C GLY A 486 11.98 0.80 -14.00
N ALA A 487 12.94 0.16 -14.68
CA ALA A 487 13.56 0.77 -15.87
C ALA A 487 12.55 0.95 -17.01
N SER A 488 12.60 2.11 -17.67
CA SER A 488 11.72 2.49 -18.78
C SER A 488 12.47 2.45 -20.10
N PHE A 489 12.28 1.37 -20.87
CA PHE A 489 12.97 1.18 -22.14
C PHE A 489 12.42 2.12 -23.24
N PRO A 490 13.29 2.63 -24.15
CA PRO A 490 12.89 3.47 -25.28
C PRO A 490 12.17 2.64 -26.34
N ALA A 491 10.87 2.40 -26.13
CA ALA A 491 10.11 1.39 -26.85
C ALA A 491 10.18 1.52 -28.38
N GLU A 492 9.96 2.72 -28.92
CA GLU A 492 9.96 2.95 -30.37
C GLU A 492 11.34 2.75 -31.01
N TRP A 493 12.41 3.20 -30.33
CA TRP A 493 13.78 3.04 -30.82
C TRP A 493 14.20 1.57 -30.79
N LEU A 494 13.93 0.89 -29.69
CA LEU A 494 14.31 -0.51 -29.51
C LEU A 494 13.48 -1.45 -30.40
N ALA A 495 12.18 -1.16 -30.59
CA ALA A 495 11.31 -1.94 -31.47
C ALA A 495 11.84 -2.01 -32.90
N ARG A 496 12.28 -0.88 -33.47
CA ARG A 496 12.82 -0.83 -34.83
C ARG A 496 14.07 -1.71 -35.00
N ARG A 497 14.98 -1.70 -34.01
CA ARG A 497 16.20 -2.52 -34.04
C ARG A 497 15.89 -4.01 -33.87
N LEU A 498 15.01 -4.36 -32.95
CA LEU A 498 14.60 -5.75 -32.73
C LEU A 498 13.84 -6.31 -33.94
N ALA A 499 12.98 -5.52 -34.57
CA ALA A 499 12.28 -5.92 -35.80
C ALA A 499 13.25 -6.22 -36.95
N ALA A 500 14.21 -5.32 -37.22
CA ALA A 500 15.23 -5.54 -38.25
C ALA A 500 16.12 -6.77 -37.94
N ALA A 501 16.47 -6.96 -36.67
CA ALA A 501 17.21 -8.13 -36.22
C ALA A 501 16.43 -9.43 -36.41
N LEU A 502 15.13 -9.41 -36.13
CA LEU A 502 14.21 -10.53 -36.33
C LEU A 502 14.12 -10.90 -37.81
N GLU A 503 13.84 -9.94 -38.69
CA GLU A 503 13.77 -10.14 -40.14
C GLU A 503 15.06 -10.76 -40.70
N THR A 504 16.23 -10.27 -40.26
CA THR A 504 17.53 -10.82 -40.69
C THR A 504 17.67 -12.30 -40.32
N ARG A 505 17.23 -12.70 -39.11
CA ARG A 505 17.30 -14.09 -38.64
C ARG A 505 16.26 -14.97 -39.31
N LEU A 506 15.08 -14.43 -39.62
CA LEU A 506 14.04 -15.16 -40.35
C LEU A 506 14.44 -15.49 -41.79
N ALA A 507 15.38 -14.75 -42.39
CA ALA A 507 15.88 -15.01 -43.76
C ALA A 507 16.68 -16.32 -43.87
N THR A 508 17.21 -16.82 -42.75
CA THR A 508 18.05 -18.02 -42.66
C THR A 508 17.38 -19.09 -41.80
N LEU A 509 16.07 -19.23 -41.91
CA LEU A 509 15.37 -20.37 -41.32
C LEU A 509 15.64 -21.64 -42.16
N PRO A 510 15.77 -22.81 -41.51
CA PRO A 510 15.48 -23.09 -40.10
C PRO A 510 16.63 -22.80 -39.10
N GLU A 511 17.85 -22.53 -39.57
CA GLU A 511 19.07 -22.51 -38.75
C GLU A 511 19.03 -21.45 -37.64
N ALA A 512 18.47 -20.28 -37.92
CA ALA A 512 18.41 -19.15 -36.98
C ALA A 512 17.12 -19.09 -36.13
N ALA A 513 16.33 -20.16 -36.06
CA ALA A 513 15.06 -20.17 -35.32
C ALA A 513 15.22 -19.86 -33.82
N GLY A 514 16.29 -20.37 -33.19
CA GLY A 514 16.58 -20.09 -31.77
C GLY A 514 16.94 -18.63 -31.53
N GLU A 515 17.74 -18.03 -32.42
CA GLU A 515 18.11 -16.61 -32.36
C GLU A 515 16.90 -15.70 -32.61
N ALA A 516 15.99 -16.06 -33.52
CA ALA A 516 14.74 -15.34 -33.74
C ALA A 516 13.83 -15.34 -32.51
N LEU A 517 13.74 -16.47 -31.79
CA LEU A 517 13.02 -16.56 -30.51
C LEU A 517 13.64 -15.65 -29.45
N LEU A 518 14.97 -15.62 -29.34
CA LEU A 518 15.66 -14.75 -28.37
C LEU A 518 15.38 -13.27 -28.62
N VAL A 519 15.23 -12.83 -29.87
CA VAL A 519 14.83 -11.45 -30.19
C VAL A 519 13.41 -11.15 -29.69
N LEU A 520 12.47 -12.09 -29.84
CA LEU A 520 11.10 -11.96 -29.31
C LEU A 520 11.08 -11.97 -27.78
N ASP A 521 11.89 -12.81 -27.15
CA ASP A 521 12.04 -12.88 -25.70
C ASP A 521 12.63 -11.58 -25.13
N LEU A 522 13.61 -10.97 -25.81
CA LEU A 522 14.14 -9.65 -25.45
C LEU A 522 13.09 -8.55 -25.55
N ALA A 523 12.27 -8.55 -26.62
CA ALA A 523 11.17 -7.59 -26.76
C ALA A 523 10.17 -7.72 -25.60
N ALA A 524 9.77 -8.96 -25.28
CA ALA A 524 8.87 -9.25 -24.18
C ALA A 524 9.46 -8.85 -22.81
N ALA A 525 10.74 -9.18 -22.57
CA ALA A 525 11.47 -8.81 -21.36
C ALA A 525 11.56 -7.29 -21.18
N ALA A 526 11.82 -6.56 -22.26
CA ALA A 526 11.88 -5.08 -22.26
C ALA A 526 10.50 -4.42 -22.23
N GLY A 527 9.41 -5.19 -22.41
CA GLY A 527 8.05 -4.65 -22.50
C GLY A 527 7.78 -3.90 -23.80
N VAL A 528 8.56 -4.16 -24.84
CA VAL A 528 8.47 -3.53 -26.15
C VAL A 528 7.58 -4.36 -27.06
N ARG A 529 6.59 -3.72 -27.68
CA ARG A 529 5.74 -4.36 -28.69
C ARG A 529 6.39 -4.20 -30.07
N LEU A 530 6.44 -5.30 -30.81
CA LEU A 530 6.91 -5.33 -32.19
C LEU A 530 5.72 -5.41 -33.14
N ASP A 531 5.81 -4.76 -34.30
CA ASP A 531 4.96 -5.08 -35.44
C ASP A 531 5.49 -6.37 -36.08
N LEU A 532 4.70 -7.43 -36.00
CA LEU A 532 5.09 -8.76 -36.48
C LEU A 532 4.66 -9.01 -37.93
N GLY A 533 3.94 -8.10 -38.58
CA GLY A 533 3.43 -8.30 -39.95
C GLY A 533 4.52 -8.69 -40.96
N PRO A 534 5.62 -7.94 -41.08
CA PRO A 534 6.73 -8.29 -41.98
C PRO A 534 7.37 -9.65 -41.65
N ALA A 535 7.62 -9.90 -40.36
CA ALA A 535 8.18 -11.15 -39.87
C ALA A 535 7.29 -12.36 -40.17
N GLN A 536 5.97 -12.20 -40.02
CA GLN A 536 4.98 -13.23 -40.35
C GLN A 536 5.04 -13.57 -41.83
N VAL A 537 5.03 -12.58 -42.73
CA VAL A 537 5.09 -12.78 -44.18
C VAL A 537 6.36 -13.53 -44.58
N GLN A 538 7.50 -13.13 -44.03
CA GLN A 538 8.80 -13.72 -44.37
C GLN A 538 8.92 -15.18 -43.89
N ALA A 539 8.46 -15.47 -42.68
CA ALA A 539 8.56 -16.80 -42.10
C ALA A 539 7.44 -17.76 -42.55
N PHE A 540 6.38 -17.23 -43.18
CA PHE A 540 5.16 -17.97 -43.53
C PHE A 540 5.45 -19.25 -44.32
N ALA A 541 6.28 -19.18 -45.36
CA ALA A 541 6.55 -20.31 -46.25
C ALA A 541 7.19 -21.50 -45.53
N VAL A 542 8.04 -21.22 -44.53
CA VAL A 542 8.78 -22.21 -43.74
C VAL A 542 7.94 -22.73 -42.58
N LEU A 543 7.26 -21.85 -41.85
CA LEU A 543 6.58 -22.19 -40.59
C LEU A 543 5.14 -22.72 -40.75
N ARG A 544 4.51 -22.56 -41.92
CA ARG A 544 3.16 -23.10 -42.19
C ARG A 544 3.12 -24.62 -42.35
N GLN A 545 4.27 -25.28 -42.50
CA GLN A 545 4.36 -26.73 -42.68
C GLN A 545 3.91 -27.47 -41.40
N ASP A 546 3.24 -28.61 -41.56
CA ASP A 546 2.64 -29.39 -40.45
C ASP A 546 3.69 -29.87 -39.44
N SER A 547 4.88 -30.23 -39.92
CA SER A 547 6.05 -30.58 -39.10
C SER A 547 7.14 -29.52 -39.27
N PRO A 548 7.09 -28.41 -38.52
CA PRO A 548 8.11 -27.38 -38.59
C PRO A 548 9.36 -27.89 -37.87
N GLY A 549 10.14 -28.78 -38.48
CA GLY A 549 11.55 -29.10 -38.19
C GLY A 549 12.06 -29.23 -36.74
N GLY A 550 11.23 -29.35 -35.69
CA GLY A 550 11.64 -29.45 -34.28
C GLY A 550 10.93 -28.48 -33.31
N PRO A 551 11.16 -28.61 -31.98
CA PRO A 551 10.45 -27.83 -30.95
C PRO A 551 10.68 -26.32 -31.03
N THR A 552 11.87 -25.89 -31.46
CA THR A 552 12.23 -24.47 -31.60
C THR A 552 11.41 -23.74 -32.66
N LEU A 553 11.21 -24.36 -33.82
CA LEU A 553 10.40 -23.78 -34.89
C LEU A 553 8.90 -23.78 -34.55
N ALA A 554 8.43 -24.78 -33.80
CA ALA A 554 7.06 -24.80 -33.27
C ALA A 554 6.80 -23.63 -32.30
N ALA A 555 7.72 -23.38 -31.37
CA ALA A 555 7.65 -22.23 -30.48
C ALA A 555 7.73 -20.89 -31.23
N LEU A 556 8.58 -20.78 -32.25
CA LEU A 556 8.68 -19.58 -33.09
C LEU A 556 7.38 -19.31 -33.85
N ARG A 557 6.76 -20.36 -34.42
CA ARG A 557 5.47 -20.29 -35.10
C ARG A 557 4.37 -19.77 -34.16
N GLU A 558 4.31 -20.31 -32.94
CA GLU A 558 3.36 -19.88 -31.92
C GLU A 558 3.57 -18.39 -31.55
N ARG A 559 4.82 -17.99 -31.27
CA ARG A 559 5.16 -16.61 -30.92
C ARG A 559 4.84 -15.59 -32.03
N LEU A 560 4.97 -16.00 -33.29
CA LEU A 560 4.60 -15.18 -34.45
C LEU A 560 3.10 -15.25 -34.79
N GLY A 561 2.32 -16.11 -34.14
CA GLY A 561 0.88 -16.25 -34.41
C GLY A 561 0.56 -16.83 -35.79
N ILE A 562 1.43 -17.68 -36.35
CA ILE A 562 1.21 -18.31 -37.66
C ILE A 562 0.49 -19.64 -37.48
N ALA A 563 -0.70 -19.78 -38.07
CA ALA A 563 -1.46 -21.03 -38.01
C ALA A 563 -0.82 -22.13 -38.89
N PRO A 564 -0.79 -23.41 -38.45
CA PRO A 564 -0.45 -24.52 -39.32
C PRO A 564 -1.48 -24.69 -40.44
N VAL A 565 -1.06 -25.23 -41.58
CA VAL A 565 -2.01 -25.69 -42.61
C VAL A 565 -2.70 -26.93 -42.05
N THR A 566 -3.91 -26.80 -41.49
CA THR A 566 -4.76 -27.97 -41.28
C THR A 566 -4.95 -28.63 -42.63
N THR A 567 -4.36 -29.81 -42.82
CA THR A 567 -4.81 -30.74 -43.85
C THR A 567 -6.25 -31.08 -43.51
N ALA A 568 -7.18 -30.32 -44.10
CA ALA A 568 -8.57 -30.70 -44.13
C ALA A 568 -8.60 -32.07 -44.83
N HIS A 569 -8.86 -33.13 -44.06
CA HIS A 569 -9.22 -34.40 -44.64
C HIS A 569 -10.42 -34.16 -45.55
N SER A 570 -10.19 -34.54 -46.81
CA SER A 570 -11.14 -34.82 -47.89
C SER A 570 -12.53 -35.24 -47.45
#